data_AF-A0A932PGI7-F1
#
_entry.id   AF-A0A932PGI7-F1
#
_cell.length_a   1.000
_cell.length_b   1.000
_cell.length_c   1.000
_cell.angle_alpha   90.00
_cell.angle_beta   90.00
_cell.angle_gamma   90.00
#
_symmetry.space_group_name_H-M   'P 1'
#
loop_
_entity.id
_entity.type
_entity.pdbx_description
1 polymer ?
#
loop_
_entity_poly.entity_id
_entity_poly.type
_entity_poly.pdbx_seq_one_letter_code
_entity_poly.pdbx_strand_id
1 'polypeptide(L)'
;MAVSSSYAERGKKSWQTRRRKAAWVKAKAAEAASKVAVEAALKESGYRCVFFEGPTGSARTGIVDGVAIRIAPGDKDRLEVLLLQLKGGKAGASAREITRLQQAVQKLKVDWNIAVADEEHVHFLSTSSG
;
A
#
# COMPACT_ATOMS: atom_id res chain seq x y z
N MET A 1 36.47 38.59 -11.82
CA MET A 1 36.24 37.17 -12.21
C MET A 1 35.55 36.44 -11.07
N ALA A 2 34.24 36.22 -11.12
CA ALA A 2 33.48 35.49 -10.09
C ALA A 2 32.43 34.54 -10.70
N VAL A 3 32.81 33.82 -11.77
CA VAL A 3 31.89 32.94 -12.51
C VAL A 3 31.98 31.47 -12.03
N SER A 4 33.08 31.08 -11.39
CA SER A 4 33.40 29.69 -11.01
C SER A 4 32.46 29.08 -9.94
N SER A 5 32.01 29.88 -8.96
CA SER A 5 31.19 29.40 -7.83
C SER A 5 29.80 28.90 -8.26
N SER A 6 29.15 29.58 -9.21
CA SER A 6 27.78 29.24 -9.64
C SER A 6 27.67 27.93 -10.43
N TYR A 7 28.71 27.57 -11.21
CA TYR A 7 28.73 26.31 -11.97
C TYR A 7 28.98 25.10 -11.07
N ALA A 8 29.85 25.24 -10.06
CA ALA A 8 30.11 24.20 -9.08
C ALA A 8 28.86 23.91 -8.21
N GLU A 9 28.08 24.93 -7.83
CA GLU A 9 26.82 24.74 -7.12
C GLU A 9 25.74 24.06 -7.97
N ARG A 10 25.61 24.44 -9.25
CA ARG A 10 24.69 23.77 -10.19
C ARG A 10 25.09 22.31 -10.42
N GLY A 11 26.40 22.03 -10.50
CA GLY A 11 26.95 20.67 -10.55
C GLY A 11 26.57 19.84 -9.32
N LYS A 12 26.74 20.39 -8.11
CA LYS A 12 26.36 19.72 -6.86
C LYS A 12 24.84 19.46 -6.77
N LYS A 13 24.00 20.46 -7.11
CA LYS A 13 22.53 20.32 -7.11
C LYS A 13 22.05 19.28 -8.13
N SER A 14 22.59 19.28 -9.35
CA SER A 14 22.24 18.30 -10.38
C SER A 14 22.64 16.87 -9.99
N TRP A 15 23.82 16.69 -9.39
CA TRP A 15 24.27 15.39 -8.87
C TRP A 15 23.39 14.88 -7.73
N GLN A 16 23.06 15.74 -6.76
CA GLN A 16 22.14 15.38 -5.67
C GLN A 16 20.75 14.99 -6.19
N THR A 17 20.25 15.70 -7.19
CA THR A 17 18.95 15.42 -7.82
C THR A 17 18.97 14.08 -8.55
N ARG A 18 20.02 13.80 -9.35
CA ARG A 18 20.21 12.51 -10.02
C ARG A 18 20.30 11.37 -9.01
N ARG A 19 21.02 11.56 -7.90
CA ARG A 19 21.15 10.55 -6.83
C ARG A 19 19.82 10.26 -6.14
N ARG A 20 19.04 11.29 -5.83
CA ARG A 20 17.69 11.15 -5.26
C ARG A 20 16.75 10.44 -6.23
N LYS A 21 16.78 10.80 -7.51
CA LYS A 21 15.98 10.15 -8.56
C LYS A 21 16.35 8.67 -8.71
N ALA A 22 17.63 8.33 -8.74
CA ALA A 22 18.09 6.93 -8.80
C ALA A 22 17.67 6.12 -7.57
N ALA A 23 17.78 6.69 -6.37
CA ALA A 23 17.31 6.07 -5.14
C ALA A 23 15.78 5.85 -5.16
N TRP A 24 15.03 6.82 -5.66
CA TRP A 24 13.57 6.73 -5.82
C TRP A 24 13.18 5.62 -6.81
N VAL A 25 13.83 5.56 -7.98
CA VAL A 25 13.60 4.49 -8.97
C VAL A 25 13.92 3.11 -8.37
N LYS A 26 15.04 2.97 -7.64
CA LYS A 26 15.40 1.72 -6.99
C LYS A 26 14.40 1.31 -5.92
N ALA A 27 13.94 2.27 -5.10
CA ALA A 27 12.90 2.04 -4.10
C ALA A 27 11.60 1.59 -4.76
N LYS A 28 11.22 2.20 -5.90
CA LYS A 28 10.04 1.82 -6.67
C LYS A 28 10.12 0.43 -7.28
N ALA A 29 11.26 0.06 -7.86
CA ALA A 29 11.47 -1.28 -8.38
C ALA A 29 11.40 -2.34 -7.27
N ALA A 30 11.99 -2.05 -6.10
CA ALA A 30 11.91 -2.95 -4.94
C ALA A 30 10.48 -3.07 -4.40
N GLU A 31 9.74 -1.96 -4.32
CA GLU A 31 8.33 -1.93 -3.92
C GLU A 31 7.45 -2.77 -4.87
N ALA A 32 7.65 -2.63 -6.19
CA ALA A 32 6.93 -3.41 -7.19
C ALA A 32 7.24 -4.91 -7.06
N ALA A 33 8.51 -5.29 -6.89
CA ALA A 33 8.90 -6.68 -6.68
C ALA A 33 8.29 -7.26 -5.38
N SER A 34 8.29 -6.49 -4.29
CA SER A 34 7.65 -6.88 -3.03
C SER A 34 6.15 -7.11 -3.19
N LYS A 35 5.45 -6.26 -3.95
CA LYS A 35 4.00 -6.44 -4.22
C LYS A 35 3.72 -7.72 -4.97
N VAL A 36 4.45 -7.98 -6.05
CA VAL A 36 4.29 -9.20 -6.86
C VAL A 36 4.55 -10.46 -6.02
N ALA A 37 5.60 -10.46 -5.20
CA ALA A 37 5.93 -11.59 -4.34
C ALA A 37 4.85 -11.82 -3.25
N VAL A 38 4.38 -10.75 -2.61
CA VAL A 38 3.32 -10.82 -1.59
C VAL A 38 2.00 -11.29 -2.21
N GLU A 39 1.63 -10.77 -3.37
CA GLU A 39 0.42 -11.18 -4.09
C GLU A 39 0.47 -12.66 -4.48
N ALA A 40 1.61 -13.15 -5.00
CA ALA A 40 1.79 -14.56 -5.31
C ALA A 40 1.60 -15.47 -4.08
N ALA A 41 2.27 -15.15 -2.96
CA ALA A 41 2.17 -15.91 -1.73
C ALA A 41 0.75 -15.90 -1.13
N LEU A 42 0.07 -14.76 -1.18
CA LEU A 42 -1.31 -14.62 -0.72
C LEU A 42 -2.28 -15.40 -1.60
N LYS A 43 -2.09 -15.36 -2.92
CA LYS A 43 -2.92 -16.09 -3.89
C LYS A 43 -2.84 -17.60 -3.70
N GLU A 44 -1.63 -18.13 -3.44
CA GLU A 44 -1.44 -19.55 -3.07
C GLU A 44 -2.25 -19.95 -1.83
N SER A 45 -2.45 -19.00 -0.90
CA SER A 45 -3.25 -19.18 0.32
C SER A 45 -4.74 -18.81 0.15
N GLY A 46 -5.19 -18.57 -1.09
CA GLY A 46 -6.58 -18.25 -1.43
C GLY A 46 -7.00 -16.79 -1.16
N TYR A 47 -6.06 -15.93 -0.80
CA TYR A 47 -6.33 -14.50 -0.62
C TYR A 47 -6.32 -13.74 -1.94
N ARG A 48 -7.16 -12.71 -2.02
CA ARG A 48 -7.06 -11.62 -3.00
C ARG A 48 -6.54 -10.39 -2.27
N CYS A 49 -5.63 -9.63 -2.86
CA CYS A 49 -5.10 -8.43 -2.22
C CYS A 49 -5.18 -7.19 -3.10
N VAL A 50 -5.22 -6.04 -2.45
CA VAL A 50 -5.16 -4.72 -3.07
C VAL A 50 -4.15 -3.88 -2.29
N PHE A 51 -3.28 -3.16 -3.00
CA PHE A 51 -2.32 -2.23 -2.42
C PHE A 51 -2.82 -0.79 -2.54
N PHE A 52 -2.61 0.01 -1.50
CA PHE A 52 -3.03 1.40 -1.45
C PHE A 52 -1.93 2.32 -2.01
N GLU A 53 -2.13 2.78 -3.23
CA GLU A 53 -1.29 3.78 -3.87
C GLU A 53 -2.03 5.13 -3.98
N GLY A 54 -1.28 6.22 -3.95
CA GLY A 54 -1.78 7.53 -4.35
C GLY A 54 -1.97 7.60 -5.87
N PRO A 55 -2.66 8.62 -6.40
CA PRO A 55 -2.94 8.76 -7.84
C PRO A 55 -1.69 8.76 -8.73
N THR A 56 -0.53 9.12 -8.16
CA THR A 56 0.78 9.16 -8.82
C THR A 56 1.63 7.91 -8.56
N GLY A 57 1.03 6.86 -7.98
CA GLY A 57 1.71 5.64 -7.56
C GLY A 57 2.53 5.79 -6.27
N SER A 58 2.57 6.96 -5.62
CA SER A 58 3.26 7.13 -4.33
C SER A 58 2.53 6.41 -3.21
N ALA A 59 3.24 5.67 -2.34
CA ALA A 59 2.64 5.01 -1.19
C ALA A 59 1.84 6.01 -0.33
N ARG A 60 0.65 5.61 0.14
CA ARG A 60 -0.09 6.42 1.12
C ARG A 60 0.72 6.50 2.41
N THR A 61 0.66 7.63 3.11
CA THR A 61 1.46 7.92 4.31
C THR A 61 1.06 7.13 5.57
N GLY A 62 0.31 6.03 5.41
CA GLY A 62 -0.20 5.17 6.48
C GLY A 62 0.78 4.06 6.88
N ILE A 63 0.42 3.30 7.92
CA ILE A 63 1.12 2.06 8.29
C ILE A 63 0.67 0.86 7.44
N VAL A 64 -0.51 0.97 6.82
CA VAL A 64 -1.11 -0.07 5.98
C VAL A 64 -0.84 0.28 4.53
N ASP A 65 -0.07 -0.58 3.85
CA ASP A 65 0.25 -0.48 2.43
C ASP A 65 -0.74 -1.25 1.57
N GLY A 66 -1.51 -2.18 2.14
CA GLY A 66 -2.53 -2.95 1.42
C GLY A 66 -3.42 -3.78 2.33
N VAL A 67 -4.39 -4.43 1.72
CA VAL A 67 -5.31 -5.35 2.37
C VAL A 67 -5.37 -6.66 1.58
N ALA A 68 -5.42 -7.79 2.28
CA ALA A 68 -5.76 -9.08 1.69
C ALA A 68 -7.07 -9.58 2.28
N ILE A 69 -7.94 -10.11 1.43
CA ILE A 69 -9.24 -10.64 1.83
C ILE A 69 -9.45 -12.03 1.26
N ARG A 70 -10.12 -12.89 2.02
CA ARG A 70 -10.66 -14.16 1.54
C ARG A 70 -11.91 -14.53 2.31
N ILE A 71 -12.74 -15.37 1.70
CA ILE A 71 -13.74 -16.14 2.45
C ILE A 71 -13.01 -17.29 3.13
N ALA A 72 -13.27 -17.51 4.42
CA ALA A 72 -12.58 -18.52 5.20
C ALA A 72 -12.84 -19.93 4.63
N PRO A 73 -11.81 -20.77 4.50
CA PRO A 73 -12.03 -22.17 4.11
C PRO A 73 -12.98 -22.86 5.11
N GLY A 74 -14.06 -23.45 4.60
CA GLY A 74 -15.03 -24.19 5.42
C GLY A 74 -16.17 -23.35 6.01
N ASP A 75 -16.12 -22.01 5.92
CA ASP A 75 -17.18 -21.12 6.37
C ASP A 75 -17.40 -20.01 5.33
N LYS A 76 -18.49 -20.13 4.56
CA LYS A 76 -18.75 -19.24 3.41
C LYS A 76 -19.16 -17.82 3.82
N ASP A 77 -19.56 -17.64 5.07
CA ASP A 77 -20.06 -16.36 5.58
C ASP A 77 -18.99 -15.61 6.40
N ARG A 78 -17.87 -16.27 6.70
CA ARG A 78 -16.74 -15.65 7.39
C ARG A 78 -15.75 -15.03 6.40
N LEU A 79 -15.62 -13.70 6.44
CA LEU A 79 -14.57 -12.97 5.74
C LEU A 79 -13.32 -12.83 6.63
N GLU A 80 -12.16 -13.20 6.11
CA GLU A 80 -10.86 -12.93 6.73
C GLU A 80 -10.19 -11.74 6.04
N VAL A 81 -9.74 -10.78 6.83
CA VAL A 81 -9.08 -9.55 6.36
C VAL A 81 -7.71 -9.43 7.01
N LEU A 82 -6.67 -9.28 6.20
CA LEU A 82 -5.30 -9.01 6.63
C LEU A 82 -4.89 -7.59 6.24
N LEU A 83 -4.42 -6.81 7.21
CA LEU A 83 -3.77 -5.54 6.95
C LEU A 83 -2.28 -5.79 6.69
N LEU A 84 -1.79 -5.28 5.56
CA LEU A 84 -0.43 -5.51 5.09
C LEU A 84 0.40 -4.25 5.23
N GLN A 85 1.64 -4.41 5.71
CA GLN A 85 2.70 -3.43 5.55
C GLN A 85 3.79 -4.06 4.68
N LEU A 86 4.19 -3.38 3.62
CA LEU A 86 5.27 -3.79 2.74
C LEU A 86 6.60 -3.28 3.27
N LYS A 87 7.60 -4.17 3.27
CA LYS A 87 8.97 -3.82 3.62
C LYS A 87 9.86 -3.99 2.39
N GLY A 88 10.66 -2.97 2.12
CA GLY A 88 11.67 -3.02 1.06
C GLY A 88 13.01 -3.53 1.57
N GLY A 89 13.64 -4.45 0.84
CA GLY A 89 15.01 -4.89 1.10
C GLY A 89 15.21 -5.63 2.43
N LYS A 90 16.36 -5.40 3.10
CA LYS A 90 16.72 -6.04 4.38
C LYS A 90 16.08 -5.36 5.61
N ALA A 91 15.13 -4.46 5.42
CA ALA A 91 14.50 -3.74 6.52
C ALA A 91 13.58 -4.69 7.29
N GLY A 92 13.89 -4.93 8.57
CA GLY A 92 13.02 -5.67 9.48
C GLY A 92 11.77 -4.88 9.88
N ALA A 93 10.89 -5.52 10.64
CA ALA A 93 9.79 -4.86 11.35
C ALA A 93 10.27 -4.37 12.72
N SER A 94 10.07 -3.09 13.02
CA SER A 94 10.32 -2.55 14.36
C SER A 94 9.11 -2.81 15.29
N ALA A 95 9.35 -2.89 16.60
CA ALA A 95 8.27 -3.04 17.58
C ALA A 95 7.20 -1.93 17.44
N ARG A 96 7.63 -0.70 17.19
CA ARG A 96 6.72 0.43 16.95
C ARG A 96 5.81 0.23 15.75
N GLU A 97 6.33 -0.33 14.66
CA GLU A 97 5.52 -0.61 13.47
C GLU A 97 4.51 -1.72 13.72
N ILE A 98 4.92 -2.78 14.41
CA ILE A 98 4.02 -3.87 14.82
C ILE A 98 2.87 -3.32 15.66
N THR A 99 3.16 -2.52 16.68
CA THR A 99 2.12 -1.89 17.52
C THR A 99 1.19 -0.99 16.71
N ARG A 100 1.72 -0.21 15.76
CA ARG A 100 0.89 0.64 14.89
C ARG A 100 -0.01 -0.18 13.97
N LEU A 101 0.47 -1.31 13.45
CA LEU A 101 -0.33 -2.19 12.61
C LEU A 101 -1.43 -2.89 13.42
N GLN A 102 -1.11 -3.35 14.64
CA GLN A 102 -2.11 -3.87 15.59
C GLN A 102 -3.20 -2.84 15.92
N GLN A 103 -2.81 -1.58 16.17
CA GLN A 103 -3.76 -0.49 16.37
C GLN A 103 -4.58 -0.18 15.12
N ALA A 104 -4.05 -0.41 13.92
CA ALA A 104 -4.81 -0.23 12.68
C ALA A 104 -5.90 -1.30 12.53
N VAL A 105 -5.64 -2.55 12.94
CA VAL A 105 -6.66 -3.61 12.97
C VAL A 105 -7.84 -3.21 13.87
N GLN A 106 -7.57 -2.62 15.04
CA GLN A 106 -8.60 -2.13 15.97
C GLN A 106 -9.43 -0.96 15.42
N LYS A 107 -8.98 -0.32 14.33
CA LYS A 107 -9.66 0.80 13.68
C LYS A 107 -10.34 0.37 12.38
N LEU A 108 -10.38 -0.92 12.07
CA LEU A 108 -11.08 -1.42 10.90
C LEU A 108 -12.59 -1.19 11.09
N LYS A 109 -13.16 -0.35 10.23
CA LYS A 109 -14.61 -0.17 10.13
C LYS A 109 -15.14 -1.15 9.09
N VAL A 110 -16.09 -2.00 9.50
CA VAL A 110 -16.78 -2.94 8.62
C VAL A 110 -18.28 -2.63 8.71
N ASP A 111 -18.85 -2.27 7.57
CA ASP A 111 -20.29 -2.10 7.39
C ASP A 111 -20.79 -3.14 6.39
N TRP A 112 -22.09 -3.33 6.33
CA TRP A 112 -22.73 -4.16 5.31
C TRP A 112 -23.54 -3.28 4.35
N ASN A 113 -23.71 -3.76 3.13
CA ASN A 113 -24.51 -3.11 2.10
C ASN A 113 -24.95 -4.17 1.09
N ILE A 114 -26.06 -3.92 0.38
CA ILE A 114 -26.49 -4.72 -0.76
C ILE A 114 -26.39 -3.84 -2.00
N ALA A 115 -25.57 -4.26 -2.97
CA ALA A 115 -25.49 -3.61 -4.27
C ALA A 115 -26.48 -4.29 -5.24
N VAL A 116 -27.35 -3.51 -5.86
CA VAL A 116 -28.32 -3.96 -6.87
C VAL A 116 -28.02 -3.22 -8.17
N ALA A 117 -27.67 -3.95 -9.23
CA ALA A 117 -27.47 -3.37 -10.56
C ALA A 117 -28.72 -3.59 -11.42
N ASP A 118 -29.17 -2.54 -12.11
CA ASP A 118 -30.10 -2.61 -13.24
C ASP A 118 -29.35 -2.35 -14.56
N GLU A 119 -30.06 -2.18 -15.67
CA GLU A 119 -29.45 -1.99 -17.00
C GLU A 119 -28.63 -0.69 -17.12
N GLU A 120 -28.85 0.31 -16.27
CA GLU A 120 -28.22 1.63 -16.36
C GLU A 120 -27.48 2.05 -15.08
N HIS A 121 -27.86 1.53 -13.90
CA HIS A 121 -27.42 2.04 -12.61
C HIS A 121 -27.08 0.94 -11.60
N VAL A 122 -26.25 1.30 -10.61
CA VAL A 122 -25.99 0.48 -9.42
C VAL A 122 -26.54 1.23 -8.20
N HIS A 123 -27.48 0.62 -7.50
CA HIS A 123 -28.09 1.10 -6.27
C HIS A 123 -27.48 0.39 -5.06
N PHE A 124 -27.36 1.09 -3.94
CA PHE A 124 -26.86 0.53 -2.69
C PHE A 124 -27.93 0.64 -1.61
N LEU A 125 -28.29 -0.50 -1.01
CA LEU A 125 -29.25 -0.59 0.08
C LEU A 125 -28.49 -0.83 1.38
N SER A 126 -28.27 0.25 2.14
CA SER A 126 -27.72 0.17 3.50
C SER A 126 -28.69 0.80 4.51
N THR A 127 -28.79 0.20 5.69
CA THR A 127 -29.19 0.93 6.90
C THR A 127 -27.91 1.36 7.60
N SER A 128 -27.61 2.65 7.53
CA SER A 128 -26.47 3.23 8.24
C SER A 128 -26.67 3.09 9.74
N SER A 129 -25.94 2.17 10.39
CA SER A 129 -25.63 2.27 11.81
C SER A 129 -24.55 3.35 11.95
N GLY A 130 -24.90 4.47 12.57
CA GLY A 130 -23.97 5.59 12.84
C GLY A 130 -22.74 5.17 13.64
#